data_AF-A0A3A1UZW2-F1
#
_entry.id   AF-A0A3A1UZW2-F1
#
_cell.length_a   1.000
_cell.length_b   1.000
_cell.length_c   1.000
_cell.angle_alpha   90.00
_cell.angle_beta   90.00
_cell.angle_gamma   90.00
#
_symmetry.space_group_name_H-M   'P 1'
#
loop_
_entity.id
_entity.type
_entity.pdbx_description
1 polymer ?
#
loop_
_entity_poly.entity_id
_entity_poly.type
_entity_poly.pdbx_seq_one_letter_code
_entity_poly.pdbx_strand_id
1 'polypeptide(L)'
;MKRFVKRFSSGKGFTLIELIVSTTLLALFGGIIFSVITYGVSSYNKIQTENALRDDADLIMSAIINELYTVAPEKVRQLSNGIQLVKDQNANQNRIQVEDGGLIIHGYDEAQGKATVTRVDIHSIIENNDPIQLECGQSGIFEHGQLTCSTGLIEIELVLKQAAGEEPRRMTLKSKFGF
;
A
#
# COMPACT_ATOMS: atom_id res chain seq x y z
N MET A 1 -7.60 60.46 -0.26
CA MET A 1 -6.94 59.63 -1.30
C MET A 1 -5.84 60.35 -2.12
N LYS A 2 -5.83 61.70 -2.26
CA LYS A 2 -4.86 62.42 -3.14
C LYS A 2 -3.41 62.57 -2.65
N ARG A 3 -3.07 62.20 -1.40
CA ARG A 3 -1.72 62.39 -0.83
C ARG A 3 -0.73 61.26 -1.18
N PHE A 4 -1.20 60.02 -1.33
CA PHE A 4 -0.34 58.87 -1.67
C PHE A 4 0.14 58.93 -3.12
N VAL A 5 -0.72 59.39 -4.04
CA VAL A 5 -0.40 59.54 -5.47
C VAL A 5 0.68 60.61 -5.70
N LYS A 6 0.69 61.70 -4.91
CA LYS A 6 1.68 62.78 -5.05
C LYS A 6 3.10 62.38 -4.63
N ARG A 7 3.25 61.34 -3.78
CA ARG A 7 4.55 60.84 -3.32
C ARG A 7 5.20 59.86 -4.30
N PHE A 8 4.39 59.18 -5.13
CA PHE A 8 4.87 58.33 -6.23
C PHE A 8 5.23 59.15 -7.49
N SER A 9 4.70 60.38 -7.59
CA SER A 9 4.90 61.30 -8.72
C SER A 9 6.15 62.19 -8.61
N SER A 10 6.88 62.17 -7.49
CA SER A 10 8.17 62.85 -7.41
C SER A 10 9.21 62.00 -8.15
N GLY A 11 9.59 62.43 -9.37
CA GLY A 11 10.47 61.73 -10.32
C GLY A 11 11.93 61.50 -9.88
N LYS A 12 12.14 61.10 -8.62
CA LYS A 12 13.40 60.56 -8.11
C LYS A 12 13.44 59.09 -8.52
N GLY A 13 14.20 58.77 -9.57
CA GLY A 13 14.46 57.39 -9.97
C GLY A 13 15.28 56.64 -8.92
N PHE A 14 15.31 55.31 -9.03
CA PHE A 14 16.19 54.48 -8.19
C PHE A 14 17.64 54.65 -8.60
N THR A 15 18.52 54.67 -7.60
CA THR A 15 19.96 54.63 -7.89
C THR A 15 20.36 53.22 -8.33
N LEU A 16 21.38 53.10 -9.19
CA LEU A 16 21.86 51.81 -9.69
C LEU A 16 22.25 50.87 -8.52
N ILE A 17 22.88 51.43 -7.48
CA ILE A 17 23.31 50.69 -6.30
C ILE A 17 22.13 50.13 -5.50
N GLU A 18 21.06 50.90 -5.33
CA GLU A 18 19.86 50.48 -4.59
C GLU A 18 19.12 49.34 -5.32
N LEU A 19 19.12 49.39 -6.66
CA LEU A 19 18.51 48.35 -7.50
C LEU A 19 19.33 47.05 -7.43
N ILE A 20 20.66 47.14 -7.49
CA ILE A 20 21.55 45.98 -7.35
C ILE A 20 21.36 45.34 -5.97
N VAL A 21 21.46 46.12 -4.89
CA VAL A 21 21.31 45.60 -3.52
C VAL A 21 19.96 44.93 -3.32
N SER A 22 18.88 45.57 -3.78
CA SER A 22 17.52 45.02 -3.65
C SER A 22 17.34 43.72 -4.44
N THR A 23 17.87 43.67 -5.67
CA THR A 23 17.78 42.48 -6.53
C THR A 23 18.62 41.33 -5.98
N THR A 24 19.82 41.62 -5.45
CA THR A 24 20.67 40.61 -4.81
C THR A 24 20.01 40.02 -3.58
N LEU A 25 19.41 40.85 -2.71
CA LEU A 25 18.67 40.37 -1.55
C LEU A 25 17.44 39.56 -1.94
N LEU A 26 16.68 40.02 -2.94
CA LEU A 26 15.53 39.29 -3.45
C LEU A 26 15.93 37.92 -4.01
N ALA A 27 17.02 37.84 -4.77
CA ALA A 27 17.54 36.59 -5.30
C ALA A 27 18.02 35.64 -4.19
N LEU A 28 18.68 36.18 -3.15
CA LEU A 28 19.11 35.41 -1.99
C LEU A 28 17.92 34.79 -1.25
N PHE A 29 16.92 35.60 -0.90
CA PHE A 29 15.72 35.11 -0.23
C PHE A 29 14.89 34.20 -1.14
N GLY A 30 14.75 34.55 -2.42
CA GLY A 30 14.04 33.75 -3.41
C GLY A 30 14.64 32.35 -3.57
N GLY A 31 15.98 32.26 -3.61
CA GLY A 31 16.69 30.98 -3.67
C GLY A 31 16.42 30.09 -2.45
N ILE A 32 16.42 30.68 -1.25
CA ILE A 32 16.12 29.94 0.00
C ILE A 32 14.67 29.45 -0.02
N ILE A 33 13.71 30.32 -0.34
CA ILE A 33 12.28 29.97 -0.38
C ILE A 33 12.05 28.85 -1.40
N PHE A 34 12.62 28.97 -2.60
CA PHE A 34 12.47 27.96 -3.64
C PHE A 34 13.01 26.59 -3.22
N SER A 35 14.18 26.57 -2.56
CA SER A 35 14.76 25.34 -2.02
C SER A 35 13.85 24.67 -0.99
N VAL A 36 13.31 25.45 -0.04
CA VAL A 36 12.40 24.93 0.98
C VAL A 36 11.11 24.40 0.36
N ILE A 37 10.54 25.09 -0.63
CA ILE A 37 9.30 24.65 -1.30
C ILE A 37 9.54 23.34 -2.05
N THR A 38 10.62 23.23 -2.83
CA THR A 38 10.90 22.00 -3.60
C THR A 38 11.19 20.81 -2.69
N TYR A 39 11.91 21.03 -1.60
CA TYR A 39 12.08 20.03 -0.55
C TYR A 39 10.74 19.64 0.11
N GLY A 40 9.89 20.61 0.41
CA GLY A 40 8.57 20.38 1.00
C GLY A 40 7.66 19.53 0.10
N VAL A 41 7.60 19.86 -1.20
CA VAL A 41 6.79 19.12 -2.18
C VAL A 41 7.30 17.69 -2.35
N SER A 42 8.61 17.49 -2.47
CA SER A 42 9.19 16.14 -2.60
C SER A 42 8.97 15.29 -1.34
N SER A 43 9.13 15.88 -0.16
CA SER A 43 8.85 15.22 1.12
C SER A 43 7.37 14.84 1.25
N TYR A 44 6.46 15.76 0.90
CA TYR A 44 5.02 15.50 0.89
C TYR A 44 4.65 14.32 -0.02
N ASN A 45 5.13 14.32 -1.27
CA ASN A 45 4.87 13.24 -2.21
C ASN A 45 5.40 11.89 -1.70
N LYS A 46 6.60 11.88 -1.10
CA LYS A 46 7.17 10.67 -0.50
C LYS A 46 6.27 10.12 0.61
N ILE A 47 5.88 10.97 1.56
CA ILE A 47 5.02 10.58 2.68
C ILE A 47 3.66 10.09 2.17
N GLN A 48 3.09 10.77 1.18
CA GLN A 48 1.81 10.39 0.58
C GLN A 48 1.87 8.99 -0.03
N THR A 49 2.93 8.65 -0.77
CA THR A 49 3.08 7.30 -1.34
C THR A 49 3.32 6.25 -0.25
N GLU A 50 4.12 6.55 0.77
CA GLU A 50 4.35 5.62 1.88
C GLU A 50 3.05 5.34 2.67
N ASN A 51 2.22 6.37 2.88
CA ASN A 51 0.91 6.21 3.49
C ASN A 51 -0.04 5.39 2.60
N ALA A 52 -0.08 5.64 1.30
CA ALA A 52 -0.91 4.86 0.38
C ALA A 52 -0.52 3.36 0.36
N LEU A 53 0.79 3.05 0.36
CA LEU A 53 1.28 1.69 0.49
C LEU A 53 0.86 1.05 1.82
N ARG A 54 0.87 1.82 2.92
CA ARG A 54 0.41 1.37 4.24
C ARG A 54 -1.09 1.08 4.25
N ASP A 55 -1.90 1.97 3.69
CA ASP A 55 -3.35 1.81 3.63
C ASP A 55 -3.72 0.56 2.80
N ASP A 56 -3.06 0.35 1.65
CA ASP A 56 -3.25 -0.85 0.82
C ASP A 56 -2.84 -2.13 1.58
N ALA A 57 -1.72 -2.09 2.33
CA ALA A 57 -1.31 -3.22 3.16
C ALA A 57 -2.34 -3.54 4.25
N ASP A 58 -2.78 -2.53 5.00
CA ASP A 58 -3.77 -2.70 6.07
C ASP A 58 -5.10 -3.22 5.50
N LEU A 59 -5.49 -2.79 4.29
CA LEU A 59 -6.66 -3.30 3.58
C LEU A 59 -6.51 -4.78 3.21
N ILE A 60 -5.38 -5.17 2.59
CA ILE A 60 -5.09 -6.56 2.23
C ILE A 60 -5.12 -7.44 3.48
N MET A 61 -4.43 -7.04 4.54
CA MET A 61 -4.38 -7.82 5.77
C MET A 61 -5.75 -7.95 6.42
N SER A 62 -6.51 -6.86 6.48
CA SER A 62 -7.86 -6.88 7.03
C SER A 62 -8.77 -7.81 6.22
N ALA A 63 -8.66 -7.82 4.89
CA ALA A 63 -9.40 -8.72 4.04
C ALA A 63 -9.04 -10.19 4.29
N ILE A 64 -7.74 -10.51 4.41
CA ILE A 64 -7.27 -11.87 4.71
C ILE A 64 -7.75 -12.32 6.10
N ILE A 65 -7.57 -11.49 7.12
CA ILE A 65 -7.98 -11.76 8.50
C ILE A 65 -9.50 -11.95 8.56
N ASN A 66 -10.26 -11.05 7.93
CA ASN A 66 -11.72 -11.12 7.90
C ASN A 66 -12.19 -12.44 7.27
N GLU A 67 -11.57 -12.85 6.17
CA GLU A 67 -11.90 -14.11 5.51
C GLU A 67 -11.55 -15.32 6.38
N LEU A 68 -10.36 -15.34 7.00
CA LEU A 68 -9.95 -16.41 7.92
C LEU A 68 -10.93 -16.59 9.09
N TYR A 69 -11.37 -15.49 9.71
CA TYR A 69 -12.33 -15.55 10.83
C TYR A 69 -13.77 -15.83 10.38
N THR A 70 -14.18 -15.35 9.21
CA THR A 70 -15.53 -15.58 8.69
C THR A 70 -15.72 -17.05 8.31
N VAL A 71 -14.73 -17.63 7.61
CA VAL A 71 -14.77 -19.04 7.24
C VAL A 71 -14.57 -19.92 8.47
N ALA A 72 -13.59 -19.57 9.32
CA ALA A 72 -13.12 -20.39 10.44
C ALA A 72 -12.81 -21.83 9.97
N PRO A 73 -11.79 -22.00 9.11
CA PRO A 73 -11.47 -23.30 8.52
C PRO A 73 -10.98 -24.30 9.56
N GLU A 74 -11.32 -25.58 9.38
CA GLU A 74 -10.75 -26.68 10.15
C GLU A 74 -9.38 -27.09 9.61
N LYS A 75 -9.14 -26.87 8.31
CA LYS A 75 -7.88 -27.15 7.64
C LYS A 75 -7.53 -26.05 6.65
N VAL A 76 -6.24 -25.76 6.53
CA VAL A 76 -5.70 -24.83 5.54
C VAL A 76 -4.72 -25.58 4.64
N ARG A 77 -4.84 -25.40 3.33
CA ARG A 77 -3.99 -26.05 2.32
C ARG A 77 -3.18 -25.01 1.54
N GLN A 78 -1.88 -25.27 1.39
CA GLN A 78 -0.98 -24.42 0.63
C GLN A 78 -1.26 -24.54 -0.87
N LEU A 79 -1.43 -23.41 -1.54
CA LEU A 79 -1.46 -23.29 -2.99
C LEU A 79 -0.17 -22.60 -3.47
N SER A 80 0.06 -22.58 -4.78
CA SER A 80 1.25 -21.94 -5.37
C SER A 80 1.28 -20.42 -5.17
N ASN A 81 0.12 -19.76 -5.14
CA ASN A 81 0.02 -18.30 -5.04
C ASN A 81 -0.92 -17.86 -3.90
N GLY A 82 -1.08 -18.71 -2.88
CA GLY A 82 -2.03 -18.44 -1.81
C GLY A 82 -2.37 -19.66 -0.95
N ILE A 83 -3.54 -19.60 -0.33
CA ILE A 83 -4.03 -20.64 0.56
C ILE A 83 -5.50 -20.97 0.29
N GLN A 84 -5.86 -22.21 0.54
CA GLN A 84 -7.23 -22.70 0.51
C GLN A 84 -7.70 -22.98 1.94
N LEU A 85 -8.87 -22.45 2.28
CA LEU A 85 -9.54 -22.60 3.55
C LEU A 85 -10.61 -23.69 3.43
N VAL A 86 -10.55 -24.71 4.27
CA VAL A 86 -11.43 -25.87 4.23
C VAL A 86 -12.14 -26.01 5.57
N LYS A 87 -13.48 -25.86 5.57
CA LYS A 87 -14.32 -25.97 6.77
C LYS A 87 -15.00 -27.33 6.93
N ASP A 88 -15.40 -27.97 5.83
CA ASP A 88 -16.02 -29.30 5.80
C ASP A 88 -15.59 -30.04 4.53
N GLN A 89 -15.73 -31.38 4.51
CA GLN A 89 -15.20 -32.26 3.47
C GLN A 89 -15.79 -32.04 2.06
N ASN A 90 -16.84 -31.22 1.88
CA ASN A 90 -17.60 -31.26 0.62
C ASN A 90 -18.23 -29.99 0.03
N ALA A 91 -17.99 -28.74 0.46
CA ALA A 91 -18.69 -27.62 -0.23
C ALA A 91 -17.98 -26.28 -0.34
N ASN A 92 -17.36 -25.76 0.72
CA ASN A 92 -16.96 -24.34 0.71
C ASN A 92 -15.45 -24.22 0.66
N GLN A 93 -14.94 -24.29 -0.56
CA GLN A 93 -13.53 -24.06 -0.85
C GLN A 93 -13.28 -22.57 -1.00
N ASN A 94 -13.19 -21.87 0.12
CA ASN A 94 -12.76 -20.48 0.08
C ASN A 94 -11.25 -20.46 -0.14
N ARG A 95 -10.77 -19.58 -1.00
CA ARG A 95 -9.34 -19.48 -1.31
C ARG A 95 -8.94 -18.02 -1.42
N ILE A 96 -7.77 -17.75 -0.86
CA ILE A 96 -7.14 -16.44 -0.85
C ILE A 96 -5.91 -16.58 -1.71
N GLN A 97 -5.86 -15.85 -2.84
CA GLN A 97 -4.80 -15.96 -3.81
C GLN A 97 -4.34 -14.57 -4.28
N VAL A 98 -3.08 -14.47 -4.66
CA VAL A 98 -2.55 -13.30 -5.35
C VAL A 98 -2.50 -13.59 -6.84
N GLU A 99 -3.22 -12.78 -7.61
CA GLU A 99 -3.36 -12.89 -9.07
C GLU A 99 -3.28 -11.49 -9.70
N ASP A 100 -2.49 -11.37 -10.76
CA ASP A 100 -2.24 -10.12 -11.48
C ASP A 100 -1.86 -8.95 -10.55
N GLY A 101 -0.98 -9.22 -9.58
CA GLY A 101 -0.48 -8.23 -8.62
C GLY A 101 -1.52 -7.74 -7.61
N GLY A 102 -2.70 -8.36 -7.50
CA GLY A 102 -3.73 -8.02 -6.52
C GLY A 102 -4.19 -9.24 -5.71
N LEU A 103 -4.84 -8.99 -4.57
CA LEU A 103 -5.44 -10.05 -3.76
C LEU A 103 -6.84 -10.37 -4.30
N ILE A 104 -7.08 -11.65 -4.57
CA ILE A 104 -8.38 -12.19 -4.96
C ILE A 104 -8.82 -13.21 -3.91
N ILE A 105 -10.03 -13.02 -3.40
CA ILE A 105 -10.70 -13.92 -2.47
C ILE A 105 -11.83 -14.58 -3.24
N HIS A 106 -11.75 -15.89 -3.40
CA HIS A 106 -12.87 -16.67 -3.87
C HIS A 106 -13.58 -17.25 -2.66
N GLY A 107 -14.84 -16.90 -2.48
CA GLY A 107 -15.70 -17.41 -1.42
C GLY A 107 -16.90 -18.15 -1.99
N TYR A 108 -17.66 -18.77 -1.11
CA TYR A 108 -18.96 -19.36 -1.41
C TYR A 108 -20.02 -18.74 -0.50
N ASP A 109 -21.05 -18.15 -1.11
CA ASP A 109 -22.20 -17.63 -0.37
C ASP A 109 -23.25 -18.75 -0.25
N GLU A 110 -23.35 -19.35 0.94
CA GLU A 110 -24.33 -20.40 1.24
C GLU A 110 -25.78 -19.91 1.12
N ALA A 111 -26.06 -18.64 1.40
CA ALA A 111 -27.41 -18.10 1.35
C ALA A 111 -27.92 -17.99 -0.10
N GLN A 112 -27.01 -17.79 -1.07
CA GLN A 112 -27.33 -17.71 -2.49
C GLN A 112 -26.90 -18.93 -3.30
N GLY A 113 -26.22 -19.89 -2.66
CA GLY A 113 -25.66 -21.07 -3.32
C GLY A 113 -24.67 -20.76 -4.44
N LYS A 114 -23.96 -19.61 -4.37
CA LYS A 114 -23.16 -19.07 -5.47
C LYS A 114 -21.72 -18.79 -5.06
N ALA A 115 -20.79 -19.14 -5.95
CA ALA A 115 -19.39 -18.73 -5.84
C ALA A 115 -19.27 -17.21 -6.02
N THR A 116 -18.54 -16.57 -5.11
CA THR A 116 -18.26 -15.15 -5.11
C THR A 116 -16.77 -14.94 -5.33
N VAL A 117 -16.41 -13.96 -6.15
CA VAL A 117 -15.02 -13.55 -6.37
C VAL A 117 -14.90 -12.09 -6.00
N THR A 118 -14.12 -11.81 -4.97
CA THR A 118 -13.88 -10.45 -4.47
C THR A 118 -12.43 -10.11 -4.74
N ARG A 119 -12.21 -9.07 -5.55
CA ARG A 119 -10.88 -8.47 -5.71
C ARG A 119 -10.73 -7.36 -4.68
N VAL A 120 -9.65 -7.37 -3.93
CA VAL A 120 -9.30 -6.25 -3.04
C VAL A 120 -8.75 -5.13 -3.92
N ASP A 121 -9.41 -3.98 -3.86
CA ASP A 121 -9.03 -2.80 -4.65
C ASP A 121 -7.84 -2.11 -3.97
N ILE A 122 -6.68 -2.17 -4.62
CA ILE A 122 -5.42 -1.59 -4.14
C ILE A 122 -4.79 -0.73 -5.23
N HIS A 123 -4.12 0.33 -4.81
CA HIS A 123 -3.43 1.24 -5.73
C HIS A 123 -2.03 0.75 -6.10
N SER A 124 -1.45 -0.08 -5.25
CA SER A 124 -0.16 -0.73 -5.41
C SER A 124 -0.28 -2.11 -6.05
N ILE A 125 0.86 -2.67 -6.46
CA ILE A 125 0.96 -4.05 -6.95
C ILE A 125 1.75 -4.90 -5.98
N ILE A 126 1.33 -6.15 -5.79
CA ILE A 126 2.06 -7.17 -5.06
C ILE A 126 3.14 -7.74 -6.00
N GLU A 127 4.42 -7.58 -5.66
CA GLU A 127 5.56 -7.91 -6.53
C GLU A 127 6.10 -9.33 -6.33
N ASN A 128 5.83 -9.97 -5.19
CA ASN A 128 6.44 -11.26 -4.84
C ASN A 128 5.62 -12.48 -5.25
N ASN A 129 6.31 -13.56 -5.61
CA ASN A 129 5.71 -14.77 -6.19
C ASN A 129 5.01 -15.70 -5.17
N ASP A 130 5.42 -15.69 -3.89
CA ASP A 130 4.86 -16.54 -2.83
C ASP A 130 4.54 -15.72 -1.56
N PRO A 131 3.49 -14.88 -1.59
CA PRO A 131 3.21 -13.96 -0.48
C PRO A 131 2.61 -14.61 0.76
N ILE A 132 2.13 -15.85 0.65
CA ILE A 132 1.44 -16.55 1.74
C ILE A 132 2.02 -17.96 1.86
N GLN A 133 2.54 -18.29 3.03
CA GLN A 133 3.18 -19.56 3.36
C GLN A 133 2.57 -20.16 4.62
N LEU A 134 2.53 -21.50 4.68
CA LEU A 134 2.03 -22.25 5.83
C LEU A 134 3.17 -22.92 6.60
N GLU A 135 3.21 -22.69 7.91
CA GLU A 135 4.08 -23.36 8.87
C GLU A 135 3.24 -24.24 9.81
N CYS A 136 3.31 -25.56 9.64
CA CYS A 136 2.33 -26.47 10.24
C CYS A 136 2.83 -27.31 11.41
N GLY A 137 4.05 -27.05 11.90
CA GLY A 137 4.64 -27.83 12.99
C GLY A 137 4.55 -29.35 12.74
N GLN A 138 3.96 -30.09 13.69
CA GLN A 138 3.77 -31.54 13.59
C GLN A 138 2.40 -31.98 13.01
N SER A 139 1.49 -31.05 12.73
CA SER A 139 0.14 -31.33 12.20
C SER A 139 0.05 -31.22 10.67
N GLY A 140 1.18 -31.03 9.98
CA GLY A 140 1.24 -30.98 8.52
C GLY A 140 1.11 -32.36 7.88
N ILE A 141 0.15 -32.51 6.98
CA ILE A 141 -0.01 -33.68 6.12
C ILE A 141 0.12 -33.26 4.66
N PHE A 142 0.82 -34.06 3.86
CA PHE A 142 0.89 -33.85 2.41
C PHE A 142 -0.23 -34.64 1.74
N GLU A 143 -1.27 -33.94 1.32
CA GLU A 143 -2.37 -34.49 0.53
C GLU A 143 -2.20 -34.02 -0.92
N HIS A 144 -2.18 -34.96 -1.88
CA HIS A 144 -2.05 -34.64 -3.32
C HIS A 144 -0.85 -33.74 -3.68
N GLY A 145 0.26 -33.82 -2.93
CA GLY A 145 1.45 -33.00 -3.15
C GLY A 145 1.36 -31.58 -2.61
N GLN A 146 0.30 -31.25 -1.84
CA GLN A 146 0.13 -29.96 -1.19
C GLN A 146 0.14 -30.13 0.34
N LEU A 147 0.82 -29.20 1.02
CA LEU A 147 0.85 -29.15 2.48
C LEU A 147 -0.52 -28.71 3.00
N THR A 148 -1.18 -29.58 3.78
CA THR A 148 -2.48 -29.33 4.41
C THR A 148 -2.32 -29.44 5.92
N CYS A 149 -2.91 -28.52 6.67
CA CYS A 149 -2.63 -28.34 8.08
C CYS A 149 -3.92 -28.09 8.83
N SER A 150 -4.14 -28.81 9.94
CA SER A 150 -5.30 -28.60 10.82
C SER A 150 -5.07 -27.50 11.84
N THR A 151 -3.81 -27.21 12.16
CA THR A 151 -3.38 -26.14 13.05
C THR A 151 -2.01 -25.66 12.57
N GLY A 152 -1.70 -24.38 12.76
CA GLY A 152 -0.40 -23.86 12.35
C GLY A 152 -0.32 -22.35 12.34
N LEU A 153 0.71 -21.83 11.68
CA LEU A 153 0.91 -20.42 11.40
C LEU A 153 0.79 -20.17 9.89
N ILE A 154 0.01 -19.17 9.51
CA ILE A 154 0.02 -18.57 8.18
C ILE A 154 0.99 -17.40 8.25
N GLU A 155 2.12 -17.50 7.54
CA GLU A 155 3.05 -16.41 7.33
C GLU A 155 2.70 -15.68 6.04
N ILE A 156 2.53 -14.37 6.14
CA ILE A 156 2.21 -13.49 5.03
C ILE A 156 3.37 -12.50 4.89
N GLU A 157 4.07 -12.57 3.77
CA GLU A 157 5.09 -11.61 3.39
C GLU A 157 4.65 -10.94 2.10
N LEU A 158 4.25 -9.67 2.14
CA LEU A 158 3.81 -8.91 0.97
C LEU A 158 4.87 -7.88 0.61
N VAL A 159 5.24 -7.83 -0.65
CA VAL A 159 6.07 -6.76 -1.20
C VAL A 159 5.19 -5.89 -2.08
N LEU A 160 4.71 -4.77 -1.53
CA LEU A 160 3.91 -3.80 -2.25
C LEU A 160 4.80 -2.82 -2.98
N LYS A 161 4.43 -2.51 -4.23
CA LYS A 161 5.14 -1.56 -5.08
C LYS A 161 4.19 -0.56 -5.68
N GLN A 162 4.57 0.71 -5.62
CA GLN A 162 3.79 1.81 -6.20
C GLN A 162 4.71 2.75 -6.99
N ALA A 163 4.22 3.24 -8.12
CA ALA A 163 4.94 4.21 -8.93
C ALA A 163 5.04 5.56 -8.20
N ALA A 164 6.24 6.13 -8.09
CA ALA A 164 6.49 7.37 -7.37
C ALA A 164 7.59 8.20 -8.04
N GLY A 165 7.25 8.88 -9.14
CA GLY A 165 8.24 9.61 -9.94
C GLY A 165 9.19 8.66 -10.67
N GLU A 166 10.50 8.91 -10.58
CA GLU A 166 11.53 8.13 -11.31
C GLU A 166 11.83 6.76 -10.67
N GLU A 167 11.62 6.62 -9.36
CA GLU A 167 11.88 5.35 -8.66
C GLU A 167 10.60 4.82 -7.99
N PRO A 168 10.23 3.55 -8.23
CA PRO A 168 9.08 2.96 -7.57
C PRO A 168 9.36 2.78 -6.07
N ARG A 169 8.40 3.14 -5.24
CA ARG A 169 8.45 2.89 -3.80
C ARG A 169 8.03 1.47 -3.52
N ARG A 170 8.69 0.85 -2.54
CA ARG A 170 8.39 -0.49 -2.09
C ARG A 170 8.17 -0.51 -0.59
N MET A 171 7.26 -1.35 -0.14
CA MET A 171 7.05 -1.64 1.27
C MET A 171 6.94 -3.14 1.44
N THR A 172 7.70 -3.68 2.39
CA THR A 172 7.60 -5.08 2.79
C THR A 172 6.79 -5.16 4.06
N LEU A 173 5.70 -5.92 4.01
CA LEU A 173 4.88 -6.25 5.16
C LEU A 173 5.10 -7.71 5.52
N LYS A 174 5.31 -8.01 6.80
CA LYS A 174 5.36 -9.38 7.31
C LYS A 174 4.36 -9.53 8.45
N SER A 175 3.58 -10.60 8.42
CA SER A 175 2.66 -10.96 9.50
C SER A 175 2.58 -12.47 9.65
N LYS A 176 2.28 -12.93 10.87
CA LYS A 176 2.03 -14.34 11.16
C LYS A 176 0.72 -14.48 11.91
N PHE A 177 -0.13 -15.41 11.48
CA PHE A 177 -1.44 -15.68 12.10
C PHE A 177 -1.54 -17.14 12.49
N GLY A 178 -1.99 -17.41 13.72
CA GLY A 178 -2.40 -18.74 14.12
C GLY A 178 -3.81 -19.05 13.63
N PHE A 179 -4.03 -20.31 13.26
CA PHE A 179 -5.35 -20.86 12.98
C PHE A 179 -5.49 -22.24 13.65
#